data_AF-A0A1H1JLJ3-F1
#
_entry.id   AF-A0A1H1JLJ3-F1
#
_cell.length_a   1.000
_cell.length_b   1.000
_cell.length_c   1.000
_cell.angle_alpha   90.00
_cell.angle_beta   90.00
_cell.angle_gamma   90.00
#
_symmetry.space_group_name_H-M   'P 1'
#
loop_
_entity.id
_entity.type
_entity.pdbx_description
1 polymer ?
#
loop_
_entity_poly.entity_id
_entity_poly.type
_entity_poly.pdbx_seq_one_letter_code
_entity_poly.pdbx_strand_id
1 'polypeptide(L)'
;MTGSKAYVEGFEADVFISYARLDDKPVLGDAEGWVSQFHAELVNQLPVYLGAEAEIWRDREEIRNNEDFSKKISHQLESTATFVAILSESFIHREWCLRELEEFTNHAQQRYGVYVDGDKKRIFSIERMPMSRDALPSQLEGTTTYRFFEGDRILRPTINASHRAKYLASVEDLLIDISRVLKLLAKAARAGDIAPAPEEPKMTVYLAQTTSELDDHAAEMRRDLTERGYRVLPVGDLPPRSARFREEVRSCLAKCALSIHLIGHDYGFVPEGEASKSNVWLQHEMALERAQASDLQPIVWVAGGEAGDARQRAFMAYLDEDDVVQSHAEILKNCGLEELKTETYDKLDRIRKDWAKKAEPEQAGPVKASFAGLRPAPDEPPMIYVMCEEGSRKSPPLLAMRKYLLAKGYDPVFLEKLDAEEPTLQQHIDNLTLCDACIIYYDRKSPAWLAQKLGDLRKYLRGRERPVIAKAIYQVAAGDDDEAIETNAALVLRGRGEFAPEHLQPFVERLDALSGRSVL
;
A
#
# COMPACT_ATOMS: atom_id res chain seq x y z
N MET A 1 -36.35 -9.80 -13.75
CA MET A 1 -35.33 -10.59 -13.03
C MET A 1 -35.19 -9.95 -11.67
N THR A 2 -35.85 -10.53 -10.67
CA THR A 2 -35.78 -10.10 -9.27
C THR A 2 -34.36 -10.40 -8.80
N GLY A 3 -33.51 -9.36 -8.69
CA GLY A 3 -32.18 -9.51 -8.11
C GLY A 3 -32.35 -10.06 -6.70
N SER A 4 -31.70 -11.20 -6.42
CA SER A 4 -31.69 -11.77 -5.08
C SER A 4 -31.16 -10.70 -4.12
N LYS A 5 -31.91 -10.44 -3.06
CA LYS A 5 -31.57 -9.39 -2.08
C LYS A 5 -31.05 -10.12 -0.84
N ALA A 6 -29.79 -9.88 -0.48
CA ALA A 6 -29.23 -10.35 0.77
C ALA A 6 -30.07 -9.88 1.97
N TYR A 7 -30.07 -10.68 3.03
CA TYR A 7 -30.76 -10.39 4.29
C TYR A 7 -30.24 -9.13 4.96
N VAL A 8 -28.91 -8.96 5.02
CA VAL A 8 -28.27 -7.75 5.56
C VAL A 8 -28.20 -6.68 4.46
N GLU A 9 -28.93 -5.58 4.65
CA GLU A 9 -28.94 -4.48 3.68
C GLU A 9 -27.54 -3.86 3.53
N GLY A 10 -27.13 -3.61 2.28
CA GLY A 10 -25.79 -3.10 1.94
C GLY A 10 -24.78 -4.18 1.57
N PHE A 11 -25.16 -5.46 1.61
CA PHE A 11 -24.40 -6.58 1.09
C PHE A 11 -25.10 -7.21 -0.13
N GLU A 12 -24.32 -7.86 -1.00
CA GLU A 12 -24.84 -8.67 -2.11
C GLU A 12 -24.99 -10.13 -1.72
N ALA A 13 -24.18 -10.62 -0.77
CA ALA A 13 -24.30 -11.95 -0.19
C ALA A 13 -24.25 -11.91 1.34
N ASP A 14 -25.01 -12.77 2.00
CA ASP A 14 -24.99 -12.90 3.46
C ASP A 14 -23.85 -13.81 3.92
N VAL A 15 -23.58 -14.87 3.15
CA VAL A 15 -22.58 -15.88 3.48
C VAL A 15 -21.73 -16.17 2.26
N PHE A 16 -20.41 -16.09 2.40
CA PHE A 16 -19.45 -16.58 1.41
C PHE A 16 -18.80 -17.85 1.92
N ILE A 17 -18.85 -18.93 1.13
CA ILE A 17 -18.21 -20.20 1.45
C ILE A 17 -16.89 -20.32 0.69
N SER A 18 -15.78 -20.27 1.42
CA SER A 18 -14.43 -20.55 0.91
C SER A 18 -14.03 -22.00 1.20
N TYR A 19 -13.55 -22.69 0.17
CA TYR A 19 -13.19 -24.10 0.24
C TYR A 19 -12.14 -24.45 -0.82
N ALA A 20 -11.35 -25.50 -0.59
CA ALA A 20 -10.48 -26.01 -1.65
C ALA A 20 -11.28 -26.91 -2.60
N ARG A 21 -11.08 -26.75 -3.92
CA ARG A 21 -11.79 -27.54 -4.95
C ARG A 21 -11.65 -29.07 -4.79
N LEU A 22 -10.54 -29.53 -4.21
CA LEU A 22 -10.33 -30.94 -3.92
C LEU A 22 -11.31 -31.49 -2.87
N ASP A 23 -11.86 -30.61 -2.02
CA ASP A 23 -12.80 -30.97 -0.98
C ASP A 23 -14.22 -31.24 -1.50
N ASP A 24 -14.56 -30.71 -2.68
CA ASP A 24 -15.90 -30.86 -3.28
C ASP A 24 -15.98 -31.97 -4.34
N LYS A 25 -15.05 -32.93 -4.32
CA LYS A 25 -15.17 -34.10 -5.20
C LYS A 25 -16.22 -35.07 -4.66
N PRO A 26 -17.17 -35.54 -5.50
CA PRO A 26 -18.11 -36.58 -5.11
C PRO A 26 -17.35 -37.89 -4.84
N VAL A 27 -17.84 -38.66 -3.87
CA VAL A 27 -17.33 -40.00 -3.54
C VAL A 27 -18.34 -41.05 -3.96
N LEU A 28 -17.93 -42.32 -4.02
CA LEU A 28 -18.81 -43.41 -4.42
C LEU A 28 -20.08 -43.46 -3.55
N GLY A 29 -21.25 -43.30 -4.18
CA GLY A 29 -22.55 -43.28 -3.52
C GLY A 29 -23.17 -41.89 -3.33
N ASP A 30 -22.38 -40.81 -3.51
CA ASP A 30 -22.87 -39.43 -3.44
C ASP A 30 -23.13 -38.88 -4.86
N ALA A 31 -24.24 -38.17 -5.03
CA ALA A 31 -24.56 -37.50 -6.30
C ALA A 31 -23.70 -36.24 -6.52
N GLU A 32 -23.33 -35.56 -5.44
CA GLU A 32 -22.56 -34.31 -5.45
C GLU A 32 -21.42 -34.33 -4.42
N GLY A 33 -20.49 -33.40 -4.54
CA GLY A 33 -19.43 -33.20 -3.56
C GLY A 33 -19.92 -32.77 -2.19
N TRP A 34 -19.05 -32.87 -1.19
CA TRP A 34 -19.39 -32.57 0.20
C TRP A 34 -19.79 -31.09 0.39
N VAL A 35 -19.06 -30.16 -0.26
CA VAL A 35 -19.31 -28.73 -0.14
C VAL A 35 -20.58 -28.34 -0.90
N SER A 36 -20.86 -28.98 -2.03
CA SER A 36 -22.11 -28.82 -2.79
C SER A 36 -23.32 -29.24 -1.97
N GLN A 37 -23.27 -30.41 -1.32
CA GLN A 37 -24.32 -30.86 -0.40
C GLN A 37 -24.50 -29.90 0.79
N PHE A 38 -23.39 -29.46 1.40
CA PHE A 38 -23.40 -28.51 2.50
C PHE A 38 -24.01 -27.16 2.09
N HIS A 39 -23.63 -26.62 0.94
CA HIS A 39 -24.17 -25.38 0.39
C HIS A 39 -25.68 -25.48 0.16
N ALA A 40 -26.16 -26.59 -0.41
CA ALA A 40 -27.59 -26.82 -0.62
C ALA A 40 -28.37 -26.85 0.70
N GLU A 41 -27.83 -27.49 1.74
CA GLU A 41 -28.44 -27.51 3.07
C GLU A 41 -28.51 -26.10 3.68
N LEU A 42 -27.42 -25.33 3.58
CA LEU A 42 -27.35 -23.96 4.10
C LEU A 42 -28.35 -23.05 3.39
N VAL A 43 -28.46 -23.13 2.06
CA VAL A 43 -29.40 -22.34 1.24
C VAL A 43 -30.85 -22.65 1.64
N ASN A 44 -31.17 -23.92 1.89
CA ASN A 44 -32.53 -24.32 2.22
C ASN A 44 -32.92 -23.98 3.67
N GLN A 45 -31.97 -24.07 4.61
CA GLN A 45 -32.29 -23.96 6.03
C GLN A 45 -32.05 -22.56 6.60
N LEU A 46 -31.01 -21.83 6.19
CA LEU A 46 -30.70 -20.51 6.76
C LEU A 46 -31.87 -19.52 6.70
N PRO A 47 -32.66 -19.44 5.60
CA PRO A 47 -33.85 -18.59 5.55
C PRO A 47 -34.89 -18.91 6.63
N VAL A 48 -35.01 -20.17 7.06
CA VAL A 48 -35.94 -20.59 8.12
C VAL A 48 -35.54 -19.98 9.47
N TYR A 49 -34.24 -19.95 9.78
CA TYR A 49 -33.73 -19.35 11.02
C TYR A 49 -33.78 -17.82 11.00
N LEU A 50 -33.68 -17.20 9.83
CA LEU A 50 -33.75 -15.74 9.65
C LEU A 50 -35.19 -15.22 9.55
N GLY A 51 -36.14 -16.05 9.11
CA GLY A 51 -37.50 -15.64 8.78
C GLY A 51 -37.60 -14.82 7.50
N ALA A 52 -36.58 -14.88 6.64
CA ALA A 52 -36.46 -14.14 5.38
C ALA A 52 -35.45 -14.82 4.46
N GLU A 53 -35.50 -14.53 3.16
CA GLU A 53 -34.51 -14.98 2.16
C GLU A 53 -33.09 -14.56 2.57
N ALA A 54 -32.10 -15.38 2.20
CA ALA A 54 -30.69 -15.12 2.44
C ALA A 54 -29.85 -15.60 1.25
N GLU A 55 -28.87 -14.80 0.86
CA GLU A 55 -28.02 -15.10 -0.30
C GLU A 55 -26.72 -15.76 0.17
N ILE A 56 -26.48 -16.99 -0.31
CA ILE A 56 -25.29 -17.78 0.05
C ILE A 56 -24.47 -18.03 -1.21
N TRP A 57 -23.31 -17.40 -1.25
CA TRP A 57 -22.40 -17.47 -2.37
C TRP A 57 -21.30 -18.52 -2.16
N ARG A 58 -20.92 -19.21 -3.24
CA ARG A 58 -19.72 -20.05 -3.31
C ARG A 58 -19.16 -20.00 -4.74
N ASP A 59 -17.85 -20.24 -4.88
CA ASP A 59 -17.26 -20.46 -6.21
C ASP A 59 -17.86 -21.73 -6.82
N ARG A 60 -18.46 -21.64 -8.02
CA ARG A 60 -18.97 -22.76 -8.83
C ARG A 60 -18.30 -22.70 -10.20
N GLU A 61 -17.96 -23.84 -10.79
CA GLU A 61 -17.20 -24.02 -12.05
C GLU A 61 -17.70 -23.26 -13.32
N GLU A 62 -18.75 -22.43 -13.29
CA GLU A 62 -19.30 -21.76 -14.47
C GLU A 62 -19.01 -20.25 -14.54
N ILE A 63 -17.72 -19.88 -14.58
CA ILE A 63 -17.33 -18.57 -15.11
C ILE A 63 -16.96 -18.79 -16.58
N ARG A 64 -17.81 -18.28 -17.48
CA ARG A 64 -17.64 -18.36 -18.93
C ARG A 64 -16.26 -17.80 -19.31
N ASN A 65 -15.55 -18.52 -20.18
CA ASN A 65 -14.27 -18.10 -20.76
C ASN A 65 -14.35 -16.62 -21.18
N ASN A 66 -13.51 -15.75 -20.57
CA ASN A 66 -13.31 -14.29 -20.79
C ASN A 66 -13.72 -13.31 -19.65
N GLU A 67 -13.95 -13.76 -18.41
CA GLU A 67 -14.05 -12.88 -17.21
C GLU A 67 -12.81 -13.00 -16.30
N ASP A 68 -12.35 -11.88 -15.73
CA ASP A 68 -11.21 -11.81 -14.79
C ASP A 68 -11.62 -12.36 -13.41
N PHE A 69 -11.34 -13.64 -13.19
CA PHE A 69 -11.64 -14.44 -11.99
C PHE A 69 -11.32 -13.73 -10.66
N SER A 70 -10.20 -13.00 -10.60
CA SER A 70 -9.77 -12.33 -9.36
C SER A 70 -10.66 -11.14 -9.01
N LYS A 71 -11.14 -10.38 -10.00
CA LYS A 71 -11.92 -9.17 -9.73
C LYS A 71 -13.33 -9.48 -9.22
N LYS A 72 -13.93 -10.55 -9.73
CA LYS A 72 -15.28 -10.96 -9.35
C LYS A 72 -15.34 -11.51 -7.92
N ILE A 73 -14.35 -12.33 -7.54
CA ILE A 73 -14.26 -12.87 -6.19
C ILE A 73 -13.94 -11.77 -5.18
N SER A 74 -12.98 -10.89 -5.47
CA SER A 74 -12.68 -9.76 -4.57
C SER A 74 -13.88 -8.82 -4.39
N HIS A 75 -14.62 -8.51 -5.46
CA HIS A 75 -15.87 -7.73 -5.35
C HIS A 75 -16.92 -8.44 -4.50
N GLN A 76 -17.11 -9.75 -4.69
CA GLN A 76 -18.07 -10.52 -3.91
C GLN A 76 -17.67 -10.59 -2.42
N LEU A 77 -16.38 -10.70 -2.11
CA LEU A 77 -15.87 -10.71 -0.74
C LEU A 77 -16.09 -9.36 -0.05
N GLU A 78 -15.88 -8.25 -0.76
CA GLU A 78 -16.19 -6.88 -0.28
C GLU A 78 -17.68 -6.70 0.04
N SER A 79 -18.54 -7.32 -0.76
CA SER A 79 -19.99 -7.27 -0.65
C SER A 79 -20.61 -8.45 0.13
N THR A 80 -19.83 -9.15 0.96
CA THR A 80 -20.33 -10.26 1.81
C THR A 80 -20.41 -9.92 3.30
N ALA A 81 -21.51 -10.31 3.96
CA ALA A 81 -21.71 -10.10 5.40
C ALA A 81 -20.89 -11.04 6.31
N THR A 82 -20.86 -12.35 6.03
CA THR A 82 -20.13 -13.36 6.83
C THR A 82 -19.34 -14.34 5.97
N PHE A 83 -18.27 -14.91 6.53
CA PHE A 83 -17.35 -15.82 5.84
C PHE A 83 -17.33 -17.19 6.49
N VAL A 84 -17.42 -18.25 5.69
CA VAL A 84 -17.36 -19.64 6.11
C VAL A 84 -16.13 -20.30 5.48
N ALA A 85 -15.16 -20.69 6.30
CA ALA A 85 -13.94 -21.37 5.86
C ALA A 85 -14.09 -22.89 6.06
N ILE A 86 -14.09 -23.67 4.98
CA ILE A 86 -14.08 -25.13 5.04
C ILE A 86 -12.64 -25.61 5.07
N LEU A 87 -12.17 -25.93 6.28
CA LEU A 87 -10.79 -26.29 6.59
C LEU A 87 -10.50 -27.73 6.21
N SER A 88 -9.39 -27.88 5.51
CA SER A 88 -8.76 -29.12 5.10
C SER A 88 -7.27 -28.89 4.88
N GLU A 89 -6.49 -29.96 4.75
CA GLU A 89 -5.10 -29.88 4.31
C GLU A 89 -4.95 -29.13 2.97
N SER A 90 -5.91 -29.27 2.07
CA SER A 90 -5.88 -28.56 0.78
C SER A 90 -6.21 -27.07 0.90
N PHE A 91 -6.99 -26.67 1.91
CA PHE A 91 -7.34 -25.28 2.18
C PHE A 91 -6.11 -24.51 2.67
N ILE A 92 -5.42 -25.02 3.68
CA ILE A 92 -4.29 -24.33 4.33
C ILE A 92 -3.04 -24.23 3.44
N HIS A 93 -2.87 -25.13 2.47
CA HIS A 93 -1.74 -25.14 1.54
C HIS A 93 -2.00 -24.36 0.25
N ARG A 94 -3.21 -23.81 0.05
CA ARG A 94 -3.55 -23.04 -1.15
C ARG A 94 -3.52 -21.54 -0.87
N GLU A 95 -2.61 -20.85 -1.53
CA GLU A 95 -2.46 -19.39 -1.49
C GLU A 95 -3.78 -18.64 -1.75
N TRP A 96 -4.61 -19.17 -2.65
CA TRP A 96 -5.90 -18.56 -2.99
C TRP A 96 -6.88 -18.49 -1.80
N CYS A 97 -7.05 -19.58 -1.04
CA CYS A 97 -7.97 -19.62 0.10
C CYS A 97 -7.51 -18.70 1.23
N LEU A 98 -6.19 -18.61 1.44
CA LEU A 98 -5.59 -17.70 2.42
C LEU A 98 -5.79 -16.23 2.02
N ARG A 99 -5.65 -15.93 0.72
CA ARG A 99 -5.89 -14.60 0.18
C ARG A 99 -7.35 -14.19 0.30
N GLU A 100 -8.30 -15.07 0.01
CA GLU A 100 -9.74 -14.78 0.20
C GLU A 100 -10.07 -14.45 1.67
N LEU A 101 -9.48 -15.21 2.61
CA LEU A 101 -9.62 -14.97 4.03
C LEU A 101 -9.02 -13.62 4.46
N GLU A 102 -7.85 -13.26 3.95
CA GLU A 102 -7.21 -11.97 4.20
C GLU A 102 -8.04 -10.81 3.61
N GLU A 103 -8.50 -10.94 2.36
CA GLU A 103 -9.36 -9.96 1.68
C GLU A 103 -10.67 -9.75 2.46
N PHE A 104 -11.37 -10.83 2.84
CA PHE A 104 -12.57 -10.72 3.68
C PHE A 104 -12.27 -10.02 5.00
N THR A 105 -11.19 -10.40 5.68
CA THR A 105 -10.82 -9.82 6.99
C THR A 105 -10.58 -8.31 6.87
N ASN A 106 -9.86 -7.89 5.83
CA ASN A 106 -9.59 -6.47 5.56
C ASN A 106 -10.89 -5.70 5.26
N HIS A 107 -11.78 -6.22 4.41
CA HIS A 107 -13.06 -5.57 4.10
C HIS A 107 -14.04 -5.59 5.28
N ALA A 108 -14.08 -6.68 6.05
CA ALA A 108 -14.89 -6.79 7.24
C ALA A 108 -14.48 -5.73 8.27
N GLN A 109 -13.18 -5.53 8.45
CA GLN A 109 -12.62 -4.51 9.33
C GLN A 109 -13.00 -3.08 8.90
N GLN A 110 -13.18 -2.84 7.60
CA GLN A 110 -13.55 -1.53 7.05
C GLN A 110 -15.04 -1.16 7.20
N ARG A 111 -15.92 -2.11 7.55
CA ARG A 111 -17.39 -1.87 7.60
C ARG A 111 -17.99 -2.07 8.98
N TYR A 112 -18.08 -3.32 9.45
CA TYR A 112 -18.71 -3.65 10.75
C TYR A 112 -17.72 -4.32 11.72
N GLY A 113 -16.42 -4.27 11.41
CA GLY A 113 -15.40 -5.05 12.10
C GLY A 113 -15.47 -6.54 11.75
N VAL A 114 -14.43 -7.30 12.12
CA VAL A 114 -14.48 -8.78 12.11
C VAL A 114 -15.34 -9.31 13.26
N TYR A 115 -15.42 -8.55 14.35
CA TYR A 115 -16.25 -8.83 15.52
C TYR A 115 -17.47 -7.91 15.52
N VAL A 116 -18.63 -8.50 15.82
CA VAL A 116 -19.93 -7.83 15.96
C VAL A 116 -20.32 -7.92 17.43
N ASP A 117 -20.79 -6.81 18.00
CA ASP A 117 -21.19 -6.73 19.42
C ASP A 117 -20.03 -7.04 20.41
N GLY A 118 -18.77 -6.90 19.95
CA GLY A 118 -17.56 -7.07 20.75
C GLY A 118 -17.07 -8.51 20.91
N ASP A 119 -17.92 -9.53 20.79
CA ASP A 119 -17.56 -10.93 21.03
C ASP A 119 -17.84 -11.90 19.87
N LYS A 120 -18.77 -11.59 18.94
CA LYS A 120 -19.15 -12.51 17.85
C LYS A 120 -18.33 -12.28 16.59
N LYS A 121 -17.60 -13.29 16.15
CA LYS A 121 -16.88 -13.24 14.87
C LYS A 121 -17.83 -13.41 13.68
N ARG A 122 -17.52 -12.71 12.58
CA ARG A 122 -18.16 -12.88 11.26
C ARG A 122 -17.53 -14.01 10.42
N ILE A 123 -16.51 -14.67 10.97
CA ILE A 123 -15.78 -15.78 10.36
C ILE A 123 -16.17 -17.06 11.10
N PHE A 124 -16.61 -18.07 10.36
CA PHE A 124 -16.97 -19.38 10.88
C PHE A 124 -16.04 -20.44 10.28
N SER A 125 -15.39 -21.22 11.15
CA SER A 125 -14.45 -22.26 10.72
C SER A 125 -15.10 -23.63 10.77
N ILE A 126 -15.09 -24.35 9.65
CA ILE A 126 -15.62 -25.71 9.54
C ILE A 126 -14.45 -26.67 9.39
N GLU A 127 -14.23 -27.56 10.36
CA GLU A 127 -13.26 -28.64 10.24
C GLU A 127 -13.93 -29.87 9.65
N ARG A 128 -13.62 -30.18 8.39
CA ARG A 128 -14.12 -31.40 7.74
C ARG A 128 -13.36 -32.66 8.16
N MET A 129 -12.12 -32.49 8.60
CA MET A 129 -11.25 -33.53 9.16
C MET A 129 -10.45 -32.92 10.32
N PRO A 130 -9.88 -33.75 11.22
CA PRO A 130 -8.97 -33.25 12.24
C PRO A 130 -7.81 -32.48 11.59
N MET A 131 -7.59 -31.25 12.05
CA MET A 131 -6.48 -30.41 11.61
C MET A 131 -5.58 -30.09 12.81
N SER A 132 -4.27 -29.95 12.57
CA SER A 132 -3.40 -29.36 13.58
C SER A 132 -3.74 -27.88 13.74
N ARG A 133 -3.91 -27.42 14.99
CA ARG A 133 -4.16 -26.01 15.27
C ARG A 133 -3.00 -25.12 14.81
N ASP A 134 -1.77 -25.65 14.83
CA ASP A 134 -0.56 -24.95 14.36
C ASP A 134 -0.58 -24.65 12.85
N ALA A 135 -1.47 -25.32 12.11
CA ALA A 135 -1.58 -25.16 10.67
C ALA A 135 -2.66 -24.14 10.28
N LEU A 136 -3.41 -23.61 11.25
CA LEU A 136 -4.44 -22.61 10.98
C LEU A 136 -3.83 -21.22 10.80
N PRO A 137 -4.32 -20.41 9.85
CA PRO A 137 -3.96 -19.01 9.75
C PRO A 137 -4.36 -18.23 11.01
N SER A 138 -3.59 -17.20 11.35
CA SER A 138 -3.82 -16.36 12.54
C SER A 138 -5.22 -15.72 12.56
N GLN A 139 -5.79 -15.42 11.39
CA GLN A 139 -7.14 -14.89 11.25
C GLN A 139 -8.24 -15.87 11.73
N LEU A 140 -7.94 -17.17 11.78
CA LEU A 140 -8.85 -18.21 12.26
C LEU A 140 -8.60 -18.60 13.73
N GLU A 141 -7.53 -18.12 14.35
CA GLU A 141 -7.24 -18.41 15.76
C GLU A 141 -8.32 -17.86 16.69
N GLY A 142 -8.68 -18.65 17.71
CA GLY A 142 -9.75 -18.29 18.66
C GLY A 142 -11.15 -18.22 18.04
N THR A 143 -11.37 -18.83 16.87
CA THR A 143 -12.69 -18.90 16.23
C THR A 143 -13.41 -20.18 16.67
N THR A 144 -14.73 -20.14 16.80
CA THR A 144 -15.52 -21.35 17.03
C THR A 144 -15.39 -22.26 15.81
N THR A 145 -14.90 -23.48 16.04
CA THR A 145 -14.76 -24.48 14.98
C THR A 145 -15.89 -25.50 15.04
N TYR A 146 -16.62 -25.63 13.94
CA TYR A 146 -17.68 -26.63 13.76
C TYR A 146 -17.07 -27.90 13.19
N ARG A 147 -17.19 -29.00 13.91
CA ARG A 147 -16.56 -30.28 13.54
C ARG A 147 -17.52 -31.13 12.74
N PHE A 148 -17.10 -31.48 11.53
CA PHE A 148 -17.82 -32.36 10.61
C PHE A 148 -17.10 -33.69 10.44
N PHE A 149 -16.53 -34.21 11.53
CA PHE A 149 -15.87 -35.52 11.56
C PHE A 149 -16.11 -36.24 12.90
N GLU A 150 -15.92 -37.55 12.89
CA GLU A 150 -15.85 -38.38 14.09
C GLU A 150 -14.64 -39.31 14.00
N GLY A 151 -13.69 -39.16 14.93
CA GLY A 151 -12.36 -39.77 14.79
C GLY A 151 -11.69 -39.28 13.50
N ASP A 152 -11.27 -40.21 12.64
CA ASP A 152 -10.68 -39.90 11.33
C ASP A 152 -11.69 -39.95 10.17
N ARG A 153 -13.00 -39.97 10.47
CA ARG A 153 -14.06 -40.12 9.46
C ARG A 153 -14.84 -38.83 9.27
N ILE A 154 -14.91 -38.36 8.03
CA ILE A 154 -15.76 -37.24 7.62
C ILE A 154 -17.23 -37.61 7.80
N LEU A 155 -18.01 -36.73 8.43
CA LEU A 155 -19.46 -36.85 8.53
C LEU A 155 -20.07 -36.55 7.16
N ARG A 156 -20.87 -37.51 6.67
CA ARG A 156 -21.66 -37.38 5.44
C ARG A 156 -23.08 -37.86 5.71
N PRO A 157 -24.10 -37.14 5.23
CA PRO A 157 -25.50 -37.51 5.46
C PRO A 157 -25.90 -38.83 4.76
N THR A 158 -25.12 -39.27 3.77
CA THR A 158 -25.39 -40.45 2.94
C THR A 158 -24.89 -41.77 3.53
N ILE A 159 -24.02 -41.76 4.55
CA ILE A 159 -23.39 -42.98 5.07
C ILE A 159 -24.39 -43.86 5.85
N ASN A 160 -25.02 -43.30 6.90
CA ASN A 160 -26.04 -43.98 7.71
C ASN A 160 -26.81 -42.97 8.57
N ALA A 161 -27.88 -43.42 9.24
CA ALA A 161 -28.73 -42.56 10.06
C ALA A 161 -27.99 -41.86 11.22
N SER A 162 -26.99 -42.52 11.83
CA SER A 162 -26.20 -41.93 12.92
C SER A 162 -25.28 -40.82 12.42
N HIS A 163 -24.55 -41.04 11.32
CA HIS A 163 -23.73 -40.02 10.67
C HIS A 163 -24.59 -38.85 10.19
N ARG A 164 -25.77 -39.13 9.62
CA ARG A 164 -26.73 -38.11 9.20
C ARG A 164 -27.18 -37.24 10.37
N ALA A 165 -27.54 -37.86 11.50
CA ALA A 165 -27.95 -37.12 12.69
C ALA A 165 -26.83 -36.20 13.21
N LYS A 166 -25.59 -36.70 13.30
CA LYS A 166 -24.43 -35.90 13.74
C LYS A 166 -24.11 -34.76 12.77
N TYR A 167 -24.12 -35.05 11.47
CA TYR A 167 -23.93 -34.05 10.43
C TYR A 167 -24.97 -32.93 10.54
N LEU A 168 -26.26 -33.29 10.64
CA LEU A 168 -27.34 -32.30 10.74
C LEU A 168 -27.26 -31.49 12.03
N ALA A 169 -26.85 -32.09 13.15
CA ALA A 169 -26.61 -31.34 14.39
C ALA A 169 -25.51 -30.29 14.22
N SER A 170 -24.38 -30.64 13.57
CA SER A 170 -23.32 -29.68 13.29
C SER A 170 -23.76 -28.56 12.33
N VAL A 171 -24.62 -28.87 11.36
CA VAL A 171 -25.23 -27.86 10.49
C VAL A 171 -26.15 -26.94 11.28
N GLU A 172 -27.00 -27.50 12.15
CA GLU A 172 -27.92 -26.73 12.98
C GLU A 172 -27.20 -25.76 13.91
N ASP A 173 -26.15 -26.22 14.61
CA ASP A 173 -25.31 -25.35 15.45
C ASP A 173 -24.74 -24.16 14.65
N LEU A 174 -24.22 -24.44 13.45
CA LEU A 174 -23.68 -23.40 12.56
C LEU A 174 -24.77 -22.43 12.08
N LEU A 175 -25.94 -22.93 11.67
CA LEU A 175 -27.05 -22.10 11.22
C LEU A 175 -27.55 -21.16 12.31
N ILE A 176 -27.65 -21.64 13.55
CA ILE A 176 -28.03 -20.84 14.71
C ILE A 176 -27.05 -19.66 14.87
N ASP A 177 -25.75 -19.94 14.85
CA ASP A 177 -24.73 -18.92 15.09
C ASP A 177 -24.60 -17.93 13.92
N ILE A 178 -24.61 -18.40 12.66
CA ILE A 178 -24.66 -17.53 11.47
C ILE A 178 -25.89 -16.62 11.55
N SER A 179 -27.08 -17.19 11.83
CA SER A 179 -28.31 -16.40 11.89
C SER A 179 -28.26 -15.32 12.98
N ARG A 180 -27.60 -15.59 14.11
CA ARG A 180 -27.43 -14.63 15.20
C ARG A 180 -26.55 -13.46 14.74
N VAL A 181 -25.42 -13.75 14.10
CA VAL A 181 -24.50 -12.71 13.58
C VAL A 181 -25.17 -11.87 12.49
N LEU A 182 -25.85 -12.49 11.53
CA LEU A 182 -26.56 -11.78 10.48
C LEU A 182 -27.68 -10.88 11.04
N LYS A 183 -28.43 -11.33 12.06
CA LYS A 183 -29.43 -10.50 12.74
C LYS A 183 -28.81 -9.28 13.44
N LEU A 184 -27.65 -9.45 14.08
CA LEU A 184 -26.91 -8.34 14.69
C LEU A 184 -26.42 -7.34 13.63
N LEU A 185 -25.85 -7.83 12.53
CA LEU A 185 -25.41 -6.99 11.42
C LEU A 185 -26.58 -6.25 10.76
N ALA A 186 -27.71 -6.92 10.54
CA ALA A 186 -28.91 -6.29 10.00
C ALA A 186 -29.46 -5.20 10.93
N LYS A 187 -29.37 -5.41 12.25
CA LYS A 187 -29.74 -4.39 13.25
C LYS A 187 -28.80 -3.18 13.17
N ALA A 188 -27.49 -3.40 13.12
CA ALA A 188 -26.49 -2.34 12.99
C ALA A 188 -26.67 -1.56 11.68
N ALA A 189 -26.88 -2.25 10.56
CA ALA A 189 -27.14 -1.64 9.26
C ALA A 189 -28.39 -0.74 9.27
N ARG A 190 -29.49 -1.20 9.89
CA ARG A 190 -30.73 -0.41 10.02
C ARG A 190 -30.60 0.78 10.97
N ALA A 191 -29.76 0.67 11.99
CA ALA A 191 -29.48 1.76 12.92
C ALA A 191 -28.65 2.89 12.27
N GLY A 192 -28.10 2.66 11.06
CA GLY A 192 -27.13 3.56 10.46
C GLY A 192 -25.77 3.47 11.17
N ASP A 193 -25.55 2.47 12.02
CA ASP A 193 -24.26 2.11 12.61
C ASP A 193 -23.40 1.42 11.54
N ILE A 194 -23.21 2.09 10.41
CA ILE A 194 -22.08 1.82 9.54
C ILE A 194 -20.90 2.33 10.35
N ALA A 195 -20.05 1.43 10.88
CA ALA A 195 -18.80 1.91 11.46
C ALA A 195 -18.15 2.76 10.36
N PRO A 196 -17.78 4.02 10.65
CA PRO A 196 -17.31 4.94 9.62
C PRO A 196 -16.23 4.23 8.82
N ALA A 197 -16.33 4.29 7.49
CA ALA A 197 -15.27 3.81 6.61
C ALA A 197 -13.95 4.33 7.18
N PRO A 198 -12.96 3.47 7.47
CA PRO A 198 -11.78 3.93 8.20
C PRO A 198 -11.16 5.04 7.37
N GLU A 199 -10.98 6.21 7.98
CA GLU A 199 -9.97 7.15 7.51
C GLU A 199 -8.70 6.32 7.28
N GLU A 200 -8.04 6.51 6.14
CA GLU A 200 -6.76 5.83 5.90
C GLU A 200 -5.89 6.01 7.15
N PRO A 201 -5.40 4.92 7.74
CA PRO A 201 -4.71 5.01 9.02
C PRO A 201 -3.52 5.93 8.84
N LYS A 202 -3.38 6.90 9.77
CA LYS A 202 -2.37 7.96 9.66
C LYS A 202 -0.99 7.38 9.36
N MET A 203 -0.64 6.34 10.11
CA MET A 203 0.54 5.49 9.94
C MET A 203 0.27 4.11 10.56
N THR A 204 1.14 3.14 10.28
CA THR A 204 1.12 1.82 10.94
C THR A 204 2.24 1.73 11.97
N VAL A 205 1.91 1.27 13.18
CA VAL A 205 2.81 1.12 14.33
C VAL A 205 2.89 -0.36 14.71
N TYR A 206 4.11 -0.85 14.94
CA TYR A 206 4.33 -2.16 15.52
C TYR A 206 4.31 -2.07 17.04
N LEU A 207 3.48 -2.85 17.71
CA LEU A 207 3.48 -3.01 19.16
C LEU A 207 3.87 -4.45 19.46
N ALA A 208 5.07 -4.67 19.98
CA ALA A 208 5.61 -5.99 20.24
C ALA A 208 4.76 -6.75 21.27
N GLN A 209 4.63 -8.07 21.09
CA GLN A 209 4.10 -8.93 22.14
C GLN A 209 5.02 -8.86 23.37
N THR A 210 4.41 -8.76 24.54
CA THR A 210 5.08 -8.62 25.84
C THR A 210 4.77 -9.81 26.75
N THR A 211 5.30 -9.80 27.97
CA THR A 211 4.97 -10.70 29.07
C THR A 211 3.65 -10.32 29.73
N SER A 212 3.01 -11.30 30.38
CA SER A 212 1.68 -11.14 30.99
C SER A 212 1.61 -10.01 32.03
N GLU A 213 2.73 -9.66 32.66
CA GLU A 213 2.81 -8.55 33.62
C GLU A 213 2.51 -7.18 32.98
N LEU A 214 2.72 -7.05 31.66
CA LEU A 214 2.52 -5.82 30.90
C LEU A 214 1.33 -5.90 29.93
N ASP A 215 0.51 -6.95 29.98
CA ASP A 215 -0.64 -7.13 29.08
C ASP A 215 -1.61 -5.94 29.16
N ASP A 216 -1.91 -5.47 30.38
CA ASP A 216 -2.79 -4.31 30.59
C ASP A 216 -2.19 -3.03 29.96
N HIS A 217 -0.88 -2.81 30.10
CA HIS A 217 -0.18 -1.68 29.51
C HIS A 217 -0.16 -1.76 27.98
N ALA A 218 0.06 -2.96 27.43
CA ALA A 218 0.03 -3.20 25.98
C ALA A 218 -1.38 -3.00 25.41
N ALA A 219 -2.42 -3.48 26.09
CA ALA A 219 -3.81 -3.29 25.70
C ALA A 219 -4.20 -1.81 25.74
N GLU A 220 -3.79 -1.08 26.78
CA GLU A 220 -4.01 0.36 26.90
C GLU A 220 -3.31 1.13 25.76
N MET A 221 -2.05 0.81 25.46
CA MET A 221 -1.30 1.45 24.37
C MET A 221 -1.94 1.16 23.01
N ARG A 222 -2.35 -0.09 22.76
CA ARG A 222 -3.04 -0.47 21.53
C ARG A 222 -4.35 0.30 21.36
N ARG A 223 -5.12 0.44 22.43
CA ARG A 223 -6.39 1.17 22.42
C ARG A 223 -6.17 2.66 22.11
N ASP A 224 -5.25 3.32 22.80
CA ASP A 224 -4.95 4.74 22.60
C ASP A 224 -4.43 5.03 21.17
N LEU A 225 -3.56 4.19 20.62
CA LEU A 225 -3.10 4.31 19.23
C LEU A 225 -4.25 4.13 18.23
N THR A 226 -5.10 3.14 18.46
CA THR A 226 -6.24 2.83 17.57
C THR A 226 -7.28 3.95 17.62
N GLU A 227 -7.65 4.44 18.80
CA GLU A 227 -8.58 5.56 18.99
C GLU A 227 -8.10 6.85 18.31
N ARG A 228 -6.77 7.05 18.20
CA ARG A 228 -6.16 8.19 17.52
C ARG A 228 -5.96 8.01 16.01
N GLY A 229 -6.37 6.87 15.45
CA GLY A 229 -6.37 6.60 14.01
C GLY A 229 -5.07 5.99 13.46
N TYR A 230 -4.24 5.38 14.31
CA TYR A 230 -3.08 4.59 13.88
C TYR A 230 -3.46 3.12 13.73
N ARG A 231 -2.87 2.43 12.75
CA ARG A 231 -3.00 0.98 12.61
C ARG A 231 -1.95 0.29 13.49
N VAL A 232 -2.35 -0.63 14.36
CA VAL A 232 -1.42 -1.37 15.24
C VAL A 232 -1.25 -2.80 14.76
N LEU A 233 0.00 -3.21 14.52
CA LEU A 233 0.40 -4.58 14.19
C LEU A 233 1.28 -5.17 15.31
N PRO A 234 1.34 -6.50 15.49
CA PRO A 234 0.51 -7.51 14.84
C PRO A 234 -0.96 -7.42 15.30
N VAL A 235 -1.86 -7.99 14.51
CA VAL A 235 -3.27 -8.17 14.87
C VAL A 235 -3.43 -9.60 15.39
N GLY A 236 -3.65 -9.75 16.70
CA GLY A 236 -3.68 -11.05 17.35
C GLY A 236 -2.30 -11.53 17.79
N ASP A 237 -2.21 -12.82 18.13
CA ASP A 237 -1.01 -13.42 18.67
C ASP A 237 -0.02 -13.85 17.57
N LEU A 238 1.27 -13.85 17.91
CA LEU A 238 2.32 -14.34 17.02
C LEU A 238 2.43 -15.87 17.10
N PRO A 239 2.73 -16.55 15.98
CA PRO A 239 2.84 -18.00 15.95
C PRO A 239 3.90 -18.55 16.92
N PRO A 240 3.66 -19.68 17.61
CA PRO A 240 4.58 -20.18 18.64
C PRO A 240 5.89 -20.76 18.09
N ARG A 241 5.96 -21.08 16.78
CA ARG A 241 7.16 -21.67 16.15
C ARG A 241 8.10 -20.61 15.59
N SER A 242 9.38 -20.66 15.94
CA SER A 242 10.40 -19.65 15.63
C SER A 242 10.46 -19.26 14.14
N ALA A 243 10.38 -20.21 13.21
CA ALA A 243 10.40 -19.92 11.78
C ALA A 243 9.22 -19.03 11.33
N ARG A 244 7.99 -19.40 11.72
CA ARG A 244 6.76 -18.65 11.40
C ARG A 244 6.68 -17.34 12.18
N PHE A 245 7.09 -17.35 13.45
CA PHE A 245 7.22 -16.16 14.28
C PHE A 245 8.09 -15.10 13.59
N ARG A 246 9.29 -15.48 13.11
CA ARG A 246 10.21 -14.57 12.42
C ARG A 246 9.65 -14.09 11.07
N GLU A 247 8.93 -14.94 10.33
CA GLU A 247 8.27 -14.51 9.09
C GLU A 247 7.20 -13.43 9.36
N GLU A 248 6.33 -13.68 10.33
CA GLU A 248 5.21 -12.78 10.67
C GLU A 248 5.71 -11.45 11.25
N VAL A 249 6.68 -11.50 12.17
CA VAL A 249 7.29 -10.29 12.74
C VAL A 249 7.96 -9.45 11.64
N ARG A 250 8.68 -10.08 10.71
CA ARG A 250 9.31 -9.36 9.59
C ARG A 250 8.27 -8.73 8.66
N SER A 251 7.20 -9.46 8.35
CA SER A 251 6.07 -8.96 7.54
C SER A 251 5.39 -7.75 8.19
N CYS A 252 5.17 -7.81 9.51
CA CYS A 252 4.59 -6.70 10.27
C CYS A 252 5.53 -5.49 10.31
N LEU A 253 6.79 -5.67 10.71
CA LEU A 253 7.78 -4.59 10.78
C LEU A 253 8.02 -3.91 9.43
N ALA A 254 7.91 -4.63 8.31
CA ALA A 254 8.04 -4.06 6.98
C ALA A 254 6.96 -3.02 6.65
N LYS A 255 5.77 -3.12 7.25
CA LYS A 255 4.62 -2.25 7.05
C LYS A 255 4.59 -1.07 8.03
N CYS A 256 5.42 -1.08 9.07
CA CYS A 256 5.37 -0.13 10.17
C CYS A 256 6.40 1.00 10.02
N ALA A 257 6.05 2.18 10.55
CA ALA A 257 6.92 3.34 10.64
C ALA A 257 7.68 3.41 11.97
N LEU A 258 7.03 2.93 13.03
CA LEU A 258 7.53 2.93 14.40
C LEU A 258 7.34 1.53 15.00
N SER A 259 8.24 1.09 15.87
CA SER A 259 8.05 -0.10 16.68
C SER A 259 8.19 0.19 18.17
N ILE A 260 7.24 -0.27 18.98
CA ILE A 260 7.19 -0.08 20.43
C ILE A 260 7.39 -1.44 21.09
N HIS A 261 8.35 -1.52 22.02
CA HIS A 261 8.69 -2.74 22.76
C HIS A 261 8.55 -2.45 24.25
N LEU A 262 7.63 -3.14 24.91
CA LEU A 262 7.47 -3.08 26.36
C LEU A 262 8.26 -4.23 26.98
N ILE A 263 9.16 -3.93 27.91
CA ILE A 263 10.07 -4.90 28.52
C ILE A 263 9.90 -4.85 30.03
N GLY A 264 9.41 -5.94 30.60
CA GLY A 264 9.16 -6.08 32.04
C GLY A 264 10.22 -6.91 32.77
N HIS A 265 9.85 -7.45 33.93
CA HIS A 265 10.72 -8.23 34.79
C HIS A 265 10.86 -9.68 34.33
N ASP A 266 9.88 -10.19 33.57
CA ASP A 266 9.89 -11.55 33.06
C ASP A 266 10.59 -11.68 31.70
N TYR A 267 11.20 -12.85 31.44
CA TYR A 267 11.95 -13.08 30.20
C TYR A 267 11.07 -13.21 28.96
N GLY A 268 9.85 -13.73 29.11
CA GLY A 268 9.00 -14.17 28.00
C GLY A 268 9.24 -15.63 27.60
N PHE A 269 8.37 -16.14 26.73
CA PHE A 269 8.49 -17.52 26.23
C PHE A 269 9.52 -17.59 25.11
N VAL A 270 10.15 -18.75 24.93
CA VAL A 270 11.07 -19.01 23.82
C VAL A 270 10.30 -19.72 22.71
N PRO A 271 10.15 -19.14 21.50
CA PRO A 271 9.44 -19.80 20.40
C PRO A 271 10.04 -21.16 20.06
N GLU A 272 9.22 -22.12 19.63
CA GLU A 272 9.66 -23.48 19.34
C GLU A 272 10.71 -23.49 18.22
N GLY A 273 11.84 -24.15 18.48
CA GLY A 273 12.98 -24.18 17.56
C GLY A 273 13.95 -23.00 17.71
N GLU A 274 13.67 -22.06 18.63
CA GLU A 274 14.65 -21.07 19.08
C GLU A 274 15.50 -21.64 20.22
N ALA A 275 16.80 -21.32 20.25
CA ALA A 275 17.71 -21.90 21.22
C ALA A 275 17.64 -21.25 22.61
N SER A 276 17.56 -19.92 22.66
CA SER A 276 17.68 -19.19 23.93
C SER A 276 16.92 -17.88 24.02
N LYS A 277 16.64 -17.21 22.89
CA LYS A 277 16.03 -15.88 22.88
C LYS A 277 14.52 -15.96 23.07
N SER A 278 13.98 -15.11 23.95
CA SER A 278 12.53 -15.00 24.12
C SER A 278 11.86 -14.31 22.94
N ASN A 279 10.53 -14.43 22.86
CA ASN A 279 9.69 -13.69 21.93
C ASN A 279 9.91 -12.18 22.02
N VAL A 280 10.10 -11.63 23.23
CA VAL A 280 10.38 -10.19 23.44
C VAL A 280 11.74 -9.81 22.87
N TRP A 281 12.81 -10.56 23.20
CA TRP A 281 14.15 -10.27 22.68
C TRP A 281 14.20 -10.41 21.16
N LEU A 282 13.62 -11.48 20.60
CA LEU A 282 13.61 -11.70 19.15
C LEU A 282 12.93 -10.56 18.38
N GLN A 283 11.79 -10.07 18.85
CA GLN A 283 11.11 -8.93 18.20
C GLN A 283 11.98 -7.67 18.25
N HIS A 284 12.64 -7.42 19.38
CA HIS A 284 13.54 -6.27 19.55
C HIS A 284 14.74 -6.34 18.59
N GLU A 285 15.41 -7.49 18.50
CA GLU A 285 16.53 -7.71 17.57
C GLU A 285 16.09 -7.50 16.11
N MET A 286 14.95 -8.06 15.72
CA MET A 286 14.41 -7.90 14.37
C MET A 286 14.00 -6.46 14.05
N ALA A 287 13.50 -5.72 15.03
CA ALA A 287 13.22 -4.29 14.87
C ALA A 287 14.51 -3.48 14.70
N LEU A 288 15.59 -3.82 15.41
CA LEU A 288 16.91 -3.19 15.23
C LEU A 288 17.53 -3.50 13.87
N GLU A 289 17.47 -4.74 13.40
CA GLU A 289 17.91 -5.11 12.05
C GLU A 289 17.19 -4.26 10.98
N ARG A 290 15.87 -4.07 11.16
CA ARG A 290 15.07 -3.24 10.26
C ARG A 290 15.39 -1.75 10.38
N ALA A 291 15.66 -1.25 11.58
CA ALA A 291 16.06 0.13 11.84
C ALA A 291 17.41 0.49 11.21
N GLN A 292 18.33 -0.48 11.13
CA GLN A 292 19.60 -0.29 10.42
C GLN A 292 19.41 -0.26 8.89
N ALA A 293 18.44 -1.02 8.37
CA ALA A 293 18.19 -1.15 6.95
C ALA A 293 17.17 -0.13 6.38
N SER A 294 16.50 0.66 7.21
CA SER A 294 15.35 1.49 6.82
C SER A 294 15.04 2.56 7.86
N ASP A 295 14.12 3.47 7.53
CA ASP A 295 13.63 4.53 8.42
C ASP A 295 12.76 4.04 9.61
N LEU A 296 12.76 2.75 9.98
CA LEU A 296 11.99 2.26 11.13
C LEU A 296 12.65 2.78 12.42
N GLN A 297 11.86 3.33 13.33
CA GLN A 297 12.38 3.80 14.62
C GLN A 297 11.82 2.99 15.80
N PRO A 298 12.66 2.22 16.51
CA PRO A 298 12.30 1.56 17.76
C PRO A 298 12.19 2.53 18.96
N ILE A 299 11.18 2.30 19.80
CA ILE A 299 11.09 2.76 21.19
C ILE A 299 11.04 1.53 22.08
N VAL A 300 11.89 1.51 23.10
CA VAL A 300 11.96 0.45 24.10
C VAL A 300 11.62 1.06 25.44
N TRP A 301 10.50 0.64 26.02
CA TRP A 301 10.11 1.03 27.37
C TRP A 301 10.42 -0.10 28.33
N VAL A 302 11.26 0.19 29.32
CA VAL A 302 11.66 -0.78 30.34
C VAL A 302 10.93 -0.44 31.64
N ALA A 303 10.04 -1.35 32.05
CA ALA A 303 9.34 -1.24 33.32
C ALA A 303 10.33 -1.27 34.49
N GLY A 304 10.13 -0.39 35.48
CA GLY A 304 11.02 -0.29 36.64
C GLY A 304 10.93 -1.52 37.55
N GLY A 305 12.05 -2.17 37.84
CA GLY A 305 12.15 -3.31 38.75
C GLY A 305 13.31 -4.24 38.39
N GLU A 306 13.56 -5.26 39.23
CA GLU A 306 14.68 -6.20 39.02
C GLU A 306 14.26 -7.35 38.08
N ALA A 307 15.19 -7.78 37.21
CA ALA A 307 14.95 -8.91 36.32
C ALA A 307 14.77 -10.24 37.07
N GLY A 308 13.69 -10.96 36.74
CA GLY A 308 13.26 -12.17 37.42
C GLY A 308 14.21 -13.36 37.27
N ASP A 309 14.98 -13.44 36.17
CA ASP A 309 15.95 -14.52 35.95
C ASP A 309 17.28 -14.05 35.33
N ALA A 310 18.24 -14.97 35.21
CA ALA A 310 19.57 -14.67 34.65
C ALA A 310 19.54 -14.31 33.16
N ARG A 311 18.57 -14.84 32.39
CA ARG A 311 18.42 -14.56 30.96
C ARG A 311 17.84 -13.16 30.76
N GLN A 312 16.88 -12.76 31.58
CA GLN A 312 16.34 -11.41 31.56
C GLN A 312 17.36 -10.38 32.03
N ARG A 313 18.17 -10.71 33.05
CA ARG A 313 19.32 -9.85 33.41
C ARG A 313 20.28 -9.65 32.24
N ALA A 314 20.58 -10.71 31.49
CA ALA A 314 21.43 -10.61 30.30
C ALA A 314 20.77 -9.76 29.21
N PHE A 315 19.44 -9.86 29.03
CA PHE A 315 18.72 -9.02 28.08
C PHE A 315 18.75 -7.54 28.47
N MET A 316 18.48 -7.23 29.73
CA MET A 316 18.54 -5.86 30.24
C MET A 316 19.96 -5.28 30.14
N ALA A 317 21.01 -6.06 30.44
CA ALA A 317 22.39 -5.64 30.26
C ALA A 317 22.71 -5.38 28.77
N TYR A 318 22.23 -6.24 27.87
CA TYR A 318 22.35 -6.05 26.42
C TYR A 318 21.72 -4.72 25.97
N LEU A 319 20.54 -4.36 26.48
CA LEU A 319 19.90 -3.07 26.16
C LEU A 319 20.76 -1.87 26.60
N ASP A 320 21.56 -2.02 27.65
CA ASP A 320 22.33 -0.94 28.26
C ASP A 320 23.72 -0.77 27.68
N GLU A 321 24.35 -1.89 27.31
CA GLU A 321 25.77 -1.94 26.94
C GLU A 321 25.99 -1.98 25.42
N ASP A 322 24.99 -2.37 24.63
CA ASP A 322 25.16 -2.54 23.19
C ASP A 322 25.07 -1.20 22.41
N ASP A 323 26.15 -0.86 21.71
CA ASP A 323 26.28 0.38 20.95
C ASP A 323 25.21 0.52 19.83
N VAL A 324 24.79 -0.59 19.23
CA VAL A 324 23.80 -0.57 18.14
C VAL A 324 22.42 -0.27 18.71
N VAL A 325 22.07 -0.88 19.83
CA VAL A 325 20.83 -0.58 20.56
C VAL A 325 20.78 0.89 20.92
N GLN A 326 21.84 1.43 21.55
CA GLN A 326 21.89 2.83 21.99
C GLN A 326 21.83 3.83 20.82
N SER A 327 22.31 3.43 19.63
CA SER A 327 22.32 4.28 18.44
C SER A 327 21.01 4.25 17.64
N HIS A 328 20.27 3.14 17.68
CA HIS A 328 19.11 2.91 16.80
C HIS A 328 17.79 2.74 17.56
N ALA A 329 17.79 2.56 18.87
CA ALA A 329 16.58 2.47 19.69
C ALA A 329 16.55 3.57 20.76
N GLU A 330 15.38 4.13 20.97
CA GLU A 330 15.15 5.06 22.08
C GLU A 330 14.70 4.28 23.31
N ILE A 331 15.54 4.26 24.34
CA ILE A 331 15.29 3.52 25.57
C ILE A 331 14.73 4.46 26.63
N LEU A 332 13.50 4.19 27.06
CA LEU A 332 12.79 4.90 28.11
C LEU A 332 12.79 4.04 29.38
N LYS A 333 13.40 4.56 30.45
CA LYS A 333 13.53 3.89 31.75
C LYS A 333 13.00 4.77 32.86
N ASN A 334 12.47 4.13 33.90
CA ASN A 334 11.99 4.81 35.12
C ASN A 334 10.90 5.86 34.86
N CYS A 335 10.15 5.70 33.76
CA CYS A 335 9.08 6.57 33.33
C CYS A 335 7.74 5.83 33.33
N GLY A 336 6.66 6.56 33.59
CA GLY A 336 5.30 6.02 33.52
C GLY A 336 4.83 5.81 32.08
N LEU A 337 3.70 5.10 31.92
CA LEU A 337 3.09 4.85 30.61
C LEU A 337 2.70 6.15 29.87
N GLU A 338 2.32 7.19 30.59
CA GLU A 338 1.99 8.50 30.01
C GLU A 338 3.20 9.19 29.34
N GLU A 339 4.39 9.01 29.89
CA GLU A 339 5.63 9.50 29.27
C GLU A 339 5.95 8.70 28.00
N LEU A 340 5.76 7.37 28.03
CA LEU A 340 5.88 6.54 26.82
C LEU A 340 4.90 7.00 25.72
N LYS A 341 3.64 7.26 26.07
CA LYS A 341 2.64 7.78 25.11
C LYS A 341 3.10 9.10 24.51
N THR A 342 3.58 10.02 25.36
CA THR A 342 4.05 11.33 24.93
C THR A 342 5.20 11.19 23.93
N GLU A 343 6.24 10.43 24.26
CA GLU A 343 7.38 10.20 23.37
C GLU A 343 6.97 9.47 22.08
N THR A 344 6.03 8.51 22.18
CA THR A 344 5.47 7.81 21.02
C THR A 344 4.83 8.80 20.04
N TYR A 345 3.99 9.71 20.51
CA TYR A 345 3.32 10.68 19.65
C TYR A 345 4.26 11.74 19.11
N ASP A 346 5.20 12.23 19.92
CA ASP A 346 6.22 13.16 19.45
C ASP A 346 7.06 12.53 18.33
N LYS A 347 7.38 11.25 18.45
CA LYS A 347 8.12 10.50 17.43
C LYS A 347 7.28 10.24 16.19
N LEU A 348 6.02 9.82 16.33
CA LEU A 348 5.10 9.68 15.20
C LEU A 348 4.91 11.00 14.44
N ASP A 349 4.81 12.12 15.15
CA ASP A 349 4.71 13.44 14.53
C ASP A 349 6.01 13.85 13.82
N ARG A 350 7.19 13.51 14.38
CA ARG A 350 8.48 13.71 13.69
C ARG A 350 8.56 12.85 12.44
N ILE A 351 8.25 11.56 12.52
CA ILE A 351 8.27 10.66 11.35
C ILE A 351 7.25 11.15 10.32
N ARG A 352 6.05 11.55 10.73
CA ARG A 352 5.05 12.13 9.82
C ARG A 352 5.55 13.41 9.17
N LYS A 353 6.22 14.31 9.90
CA LYS A 353 6.84 15.52 9.34
C LYS A 353 7.99 15.18 8.39
N ASP A 354 8.79 14.18 8.70
CA ASP A 354 9.91 13.76 7.85
C ASP A 354 9.42 13.03 6.60
N TRP A 355 8.37 12.22 6.72
CA TRP A 355 7.65 11.65 5.58
C TRP A 355 6.95 12.74 4.79
N ALA A 356 6.34 13.73 5.44
CA ALA A 356 5.76 14.89 4.75
C ALA A 356 6.85 15.71 4.07
N LYS A 357 8.07 15.84 4.62
CA LYS A 357 9.21 16.50 3.98
C LYS A 357 9.90 15.66 2.90
N LYS A 358 9.84 14.33 3.00
CA LYS A 358 10.34 13.37 1.99
C LYS A 358 9.31 13.15 0.86
N ALA A 359 8.02 13.28 1.17
CA ALA A 359 6.88 13.18 0.27
C ALA A 359 6.47 14.56 -0.29
N GLU A 360 6.79 15.65 0.40
CA GLU A 360 7.09 16.92 -0.23
C GLU A 360 8.30 16.64 -1.13
N PRO A 361 8.17 16.75 -2.46
CA PRO A 361 9.33 17.12 -3.24
C PRO A 361 9.83 18.45 -2.65
N GLU A 362 11.10 18.81 -2.84
CA GLU A 362 11.47 20.23 -2.75
C GLU A 362 10.43 21.07 -3.54
N GLN A 363 9.50 21.65 -2.77
CA GLN A 363 8.36 22.49 -3.13
C GLN A 363 7.36 21.96 -4.18
N ALA A 364 6.24 21.40 -3.70
CA ALA A 364 4.97 21.50 -4.41
C ALA A 364 4.40 22.92 -4.30
N GLY A 365 4.78 23.78 -5.25
CA GLY A 365 3.83 24.76 -5.79
C GLY A 365 2.62 24.04 -6.42
N PRO A 366 1.54 24.76 -6.77
CA PRO A 366 0.21 24.18 -6.96
C PRO A 366 0.19 23.09 -8.05
N VAL A 367 -0.44 21.96 -7.71
CA VAL A 367 -0.89 20.82 -8.54
C VAL A 367 -0.20 20.68 -9.90
N LYS A 368 0.82 19.82 -9.98
CA LYS A 368 1.41 19.38 -11.26
C LYS A 368 0.66 18.17 -11.78
N ALA A 369 -0.15 18.39 -12.81
CA ALA A 369 -0.47 17.34 -13.76
C ALA A 369 0.86 16.72 -14.25
N SER A 370 0.98 15.39 -14.17
CA SER A 370 2.06 14.69 -14.85
C SER A 370 1.92 14.94 -16.35
N PHE A 371 2.86 15.67 -16.95
CA PHE A 371 2.86 15.92 -18.40
C PHE A 371 3.55 14.80 -19.19
N ALA A 372 4.01 13.73 -18.52
CA ALA A 372 4.65 12.60 -19.17
C ALA A 372 3.65 11.85 -20.06
N GLY A 373 3.86 11.91 -21.38
CA GLY A 373 3.03 11.21 -22.37
C GLY A 373 1.87 12.03 -22.95
N LEU A 374 1.67 13.28 -22.54
CA LEU A 374 0.68 14.15 -23.17
C LEU A 374 1.08 14.47 -24.61
N ARG A 375 0.18 14.20 -25.54
CA ARG A 375 0.31 14.65 -26.93
C ARG A 375 -0.32 16.05 -27.01
N PRO A 376 0.37 17.06 -27.59
CA PRO A 376 -0.26 18.33 -27.93
C PRO A 376 -1.51 18.05 -28.74
N ALA A 377 -2.56 18.81 -28.46
CA ALA A 377 -3.75 18.74 -29.27
C ALA A 377 -3.42 19.12 -30.73
N PRO A 378 -4.14 18.59 -31.74
CA PRO A 378 -3.81 18.84 -33.16
C PRO A 378 -3.77 20.32 -33.56
N ASP A 379 -4.41 21.18 -32.78
CA ASP A 379 -4.54 22.62 -32.94
C ASP A 379 -3.49 23.44 -32.16
N GLU A 380 -2.64 22.81 -31.35
CA GLU A 380 -1.60 23.50 -30.59
C GLU A 380 -0.35 23.78 -31.45
N PRO A 381 0.17 25.03 -31.47
CA PRO A 381 1.41 25.36 -32.16
C PRO A 381 2.63 24.71 -31.46
N PRO A 382 3.68 24.29 -32.19
CA PRO A 382 4.85 23.67 -31.58
C PRO A 382 5.53 24.60 -30.56
N MET A 383 5.79 24.07 -29.37
CA MET A 383 6.40 24.82 -28.27
C MET A 383 7.92 24.85 -28.40
N ILE A 384 8.50 26.06 -28.44
CA ILE A 384 9.96 26.27 -28.48
C ILE A 384 10.41 26.85 -27.15
N TYR A 385 11.16 26.08 -26.35
CA TYR A 385 11.70 26.58 -25.10
C TYR A 385 13.01 27.36 -25.33
N VAL A 386 12.99 28.66 -25.03
CA VAL A 386 14.12 29.57 -25.20
C VAL A 386 14.78 29.88 -23.85
N MET A 387 15.97 29.32 -23.64
CA MET A 387 16.79 29.56 -22.45
C MET A 387 17.69 30.78 -22.68
N CYS A 388 17.63 31.76 -21.79
CA CYS A 388 18.51 32.94 -21.81
C CYS A 388 18.88 33.36 -20.39
N GLU A 389 20.04 34.00 -20.24
CA GLU A 389 20.44 34.63 -18.97
C GLU A 389 19.50 35.82 -18.64
N GLU A 390 19.30 36.10 -17.35
CA GLU A 390 18.37 37.13 -16.89
C GLU A 390 18.69 38.51 -17.47
N GLY A 391 19.98 38.88 -17.47
CA GLY A 391 20.45 40.15 -18.02
C GLY A 391 20.28 40.29 -19.53
N SER A 392 19.81 39.25 -20.23
CA SER A 392 19.70 39.18 -21.69
C SER A 392 18.24 39.11 -22.15
N ARG A 393 17.29 38.91 -21.23
CA ARG A 393 15.84 38.79 -21.49
C ARG A 393 15.23 39.98 -22.24
N LYS A 394 15.77 41.18 -22.00
CA LYS A 394 15.33 42.43 -22.64
C LYS A 394 16.23 42.86 -23.81
N SER A 395 17.14 42.00 -24.26
CA SER A 395 18.04 42.35 -25.37
C SER A 395 17.25 42.47 -26.69
N PRO A 396 17.52 43.51 -27.51
CA PRO A 396 16.83 43.70 -28.79
C PRO A 396 16.89 42.48 -29.73
N PRO A 397 18.03 41.76 -29.88
CA PRO A 397 18.10 40.58 -30.74
C PRO A 397 17.20 39.43 -30.26
N LEU A 398 17.08 39.22 -28.95
CA LEU A 398 16.19 38.19 -28.39
C LEU A 398 14.71 38.51 -28.63
N LEU A 399 14.32 39.78 -28.47
CA LEU A 399 12.96 40.23 -28.73
C LEU A 399 12.59 40.13 -30.22
N ALA A 400 13.54 40.43 -31.11
CA ALA A 400 13.36 40.26 -32.56
C ALA A 400 13.22 38.78 -32.93
N MET A 401 14.03 37.90 -32.34
CA MET A 401 13.89 36.45 -32.46
C MET A 401 12.52 35.95 -32.01
N ARG A 402 12.04 36.41 -30.84
CA ARG A 402 10.72 36.05 -30.32
C ARG A 402 9.60 36.43 -31.30
N LYS A 403 9.63 37.65 -31.83
CA LYS A 403 8.66 38.12 -32.83
C LYS A 403 8.68 37.28 -34.10
N TYR A 404 9.86 36.87 -34.56
CA TYR A 404 10.02 36.03 -35.74
C TYR A 404 9.44 34.62 -35.54
N LEU A 405 9.71 33.97 -34.42
CA LEU A 405 9.17 32.64 -34.11
C LEU A 405 7.64 32.64 -34.03
N LEU A 406 7.05 33.67 -33.39
CA LEU A 406 5.61 33.86 -33.34
C LEU A 406 5.00 34.06 -34.74
N ALA A 407 5.64 34.86 -35.60
CA ALA A 407 5.18 35.09 -36.97
C ALA A 407 5.20 33.82 -37.85
N LYS A 408 6.02 32.82 -37.48
CA LYS A 408 6.09 31.51 -38.14
C LYS A 408 5.12 30.48 -37.55
N GLY A 409 4.32 30.84 -36.56
CA GLY A 409 3.32 29.95 -35.95
C GLY A 409 3.90 28.92 -34.98
N TYR A 410 5.01 29.27 -34.31
CA TYR A 410 5.55 28.57 -33.16
C TYR A 410 5.31 29.37 -31.88
N ASP A 411 5.31 28.70 -30.74
CA ASP A 411 5.12 29.35 -29.44
C ASP A 411 6.42 29.37 -28.62
N PRO A 412 7.17 30.50 -28.59
CA PRO A 412 8.40 30.63 -27.84
C PRO A 412 8.13 30.89 -26.34
N VAL A 413 8.51 29.92 -25.51
CA VAL A 413 8.34 29.97 -24.04
C VAL A 413 9.67 30.34 -23.37
N PHE A 414 9.60 31.20 -22.36
CA PHE A 414 10.73 31.66 -21.55
C PHE A 414 10.51 31.30 -20.08
N LEU A 415 11.56 31.42 -19.26
CA LEU A 415 11.38 31.39 -17.81
C LEU A 415 10.74 32.72 -17.35
N GLU A 416 9.52 32.64 -16.85
CA GLU A 416 8.78 33.79 -16.34
C GLU A 416 8.96 33.94 -14.83
N LYS A 417 9.27 35.16 -14.37
CA LYS A 417 9.20 35.51 -12.94
C LYS A 417 7.75 35.88 -12.66
N LEU A 418 7.00 35.02 -11.96
CA LEU A 418 5.70 35.38 -11.39
C LEU A 418 5.95 36.04 -10.03
N ASP A 419 5.33 37.20 -9.81
CA ASP A 419 5.25 37.88 -8.51
C ASP A 419 6.55 38.04 -7.71
N ALA A 420 7.61 38.49 -8.40
CA ALA A 420 8.93 38.81 -7.82
C ALA A 420 9.73 37.63 -7.24
N GLU A 421 9.28 36.39 -7.46
CA GLU A 421 10.02 35.18 -7.12
C GLU A 421 10.97 34.77 -8.26
N GLU A 422 12.11 34.18 -7.92
CA GLU A 422 13.03 33.62 -8.92
C GLU A 422 12.33 32.45 -9.65
N PRO A 423 12.50 32.32 -10.98
CA PRO A 423 11.88 31.24 -11.72
C PRO A 423 12.43 29.92 -11.19
N THR A 424 11.52 29.04 -10.78
CA THR A 424 11.89 27.81 -10.09
C THR A 424 12.62 26.85 -11.03
N LEU A 425 13.55 26.06 -10.49
CA LEU A 425 14.17 24.92 -11.20
C LEU A 425 13.11 24.02 -11.85
N GLN A 426 11.95 23.96 -11.21
CA GLN A 426 10.84 23.15 -11.62
C GLN A 426 10.15 23.67 -12.89
N GLN A 427 10.00 24.99 -13.08
CA GLN A 427 9.50 25.58 -14.34
C GLN A 427 10.46 25.27 -15.51
N HIS A 428 11.77 25.25 -15.24
CA HIS A 428 12.77 24.86 -16.23
C HIS A 428 12.62 23.39 -16.65
N ILE A 429 12.39 22.49 -15.69
CA ILE A 429 12.15 21.07 -15.95
C ILE A 429 10.85 20.87 -16.75
N ASP A 430 9.79 21.57 -16.39
CA ASP A 430 8.48 21.45 -17.08
C ASP A 430 8.60 21.87 -18.55
N ASN A 431 9.21 23.03 -18.81
CA ASN A 431 9.43 23.51 -20.17
C ASN A 431 10.31 22.56 -20.99
N LEU A 432 11.34 21.93 -20.39
CA LEU A 432 12.15 20.91 -21.06
C LEU A 432 11.39 19.60 -21.32
N THR A 433 10.40 19.29 -20.48
CA THR A 433 9.56 18.08 -20.60
C THR A 433 8.50 18.26 -21.69
N LEU A 434 7.94 19.46 -21.79
CA LEU A 434 6.83 19.80 -22.69
C LEU A 434 7.27 20.26 -24.08
N CYS A 435 8.43 20.92 -24.21
CA CYS A 435 8.81 21.53 -25.47
C CYS A 435 9.00 20.51 -26.60
N ASP A 436 8.64 20.94 -27.81
CA ASP A 436 8.93 20.23 -29.05
C ASP A 436 10.34 20.56 -29.55
N ALA A 437 10.86 21.73 -29.21
CA ALA A 437 12.22 22.15 -29.53
C ALA A 437 12.80 23.11 -28.50
N CYS A 438 14.12 23.28 -28.49
CA CYS A 438 14.78 24.17 -27.54
C CYS A 438 15.93 24.98 -28.15
N ILE A 439 16.05 26.24 -27.71
CA ILE A 439 17.11 27.17 -28.10
C ILE A 439 17.81 27.67 -26.83
N ILE A 440 19.14 27.58 -26.79
CA ILE A 440 19.97 28.28 -25.80
C ILE A 440 20.42 29.60 -26.44
N TYR A 441 19.88 30.72 -26.00
CA TYR A 441 20.37 32.05 -26.36
C TYR A 441 21.56 32.41 -25.48
N TYR A 442 22.73 32.59 -26.10
CA TYR A 442 23.99 32.79 -25.42
C TYR A 442 24.65 34.11 -25.84
N ASP A 443 24.76 35.04 -24.90
CA ASP A 443 25.36 36.37 -25.10
C ASP A 443 26.75 36.52 -24.44
N ARG A 444 27.43 35.39 -24.18
CA ARG A 444 28.82 35.30 -23.69
C ARG A 444 29.09 35.77 -22.27
N LYS A 445 28.07 36.05 -21.46
CA LYS A 445 28.27 36.46 -20.06
C LYS A 445 28.79 35.34 -19.17
N SER A 446 28.36 34.09 -19.37
CA SER A 446 28.79 32.96 -18.53
C SER A 446 28.99 31.64 -19.31
N PRO A 447 30.24 31.26 -19.63
CA PRO A 447 30.55 29.93 -20.20
C PRO A 447 30.10 28.77 -19.30
N ALA A 448 30.18 28.96 -17.97
CA ALA A 448 29.71 27.97 -16.99
C ALA A 448 28.19 27.75 -17.10
N TRP A 449 27.42 28.82 -17.31
CA TRP A 449 25.97 28.74 -17.53
C TRP A 449 25.64 27.96 -18.82
N LEU A 450 26.38 28.21 -19.91
CA LEU A 450 26.21 27.46 -21.15
C LEU A 450 26.47 25.95 -20.95
N ALA A 451 27.56 25.60 -20.25
CA ALA A 451 27.90 24.21 -19.92
C ALA A 451 26.81 23.54 -19.06
N GLN A 452 26.26 24.27 -18.08
CA GLN A 452 25.14 23.81 -17.26
C GLN A 452 23.90 23.53 -18.12
N LYS A 453 23.51 24.47 -19.01
CA LYS A 453 22.33 24.30 -19.88
C LYS A 453 22.50 23.15 -20.86
N LEU A 454 23.71 22.94 -21.38
CA LEU A 454 24.03 21.74 -22.17
C LEU A 454 23.92 20.45 -21.36
N GLY A 455 24.30 20.47 -20.08
CA GLY A 455 24.07 19.38 -19.13
C GLY A 455 22.58 19.09 -18.93
N ASP A 456 21.76 20.13 -18.76
CA ASP A 456 20.30 20.02 -18.62
C ASP A 456 19.69 19.35 -19.86
N LEU A 457 20.10 19.74 -21.07
CA LEU A 457 19.65 19.09 -22.31
C LEU A 457 20.01 17.60 -22.37
N ARG A 458 21.13 17.17 -21.80
CA ARG A 458 21.52 15.74 -21.75
C ARG A 458 20.75 14.98 -20.68
N LYS A 459 20.50 15.62 -19.53
CA LYS A 459 19.83 15.00 -18.38
C LYS A 459 18.33 14.82 -18.65
N TYR A 460 17.64 15.87 -19.08
CA TYR A 460 16.18 15.89 -19.12
C TYR A 460 15.58 15.51 -20.48
N LEU A 461 16.34 15.60 -21.57
CA LEU A 461 15.84 15.16 -22.88
C LEU A 461 16.15 13.70 -23.20
N ARG A 462 16.92 13.00 -22.35
CA ARG A 462 17.27 11.58 -22.54
C ARG A 462 16.12 10.70 -22.06
N GLY A 463 15.67 9.78 -22.91
CA GLY A 463 14.61 8.83 -22.54
C GLY A 463 13.19 9.41 -22.63
N ARG A 464 13.00 10.63 -23.17
CA ARG A 464 11.65 11.15 -23.48
C ARG A 464 10.97 10.24 -24.51
N GLU A 465 9.70 9.90 -24.26
CA GLU A 465 8.87 9.17 -25.23
C GLU A 465 8.74 9.92 -26.56
N ARG A 466 8.64 11.26 -26.48
CA ARG A 466 8.71 12.17 -27.63
C ARG A 466 10.08 12.86 -27.67
N PRO A 467 10.96 12.52 -28.62
CA PRO A 467 12.22 13.25 -28.77
C PRO A 467 11.95 14.68 -29.23
N VAL A 468 12.76 15.63 -28.77
CA VAL A 468 12.73 16.99 -29.31
C VAL A 468 13.13 16.99 -30.79
N ILE A 469 12.45 17.82 -31.57
CA ILE A 469 12.62 17.93 -33.02
C ILE A 469 13.96 18.58 -33.35
N ALA A 470 14.31 19.65 -32.63
CA ALA A 470 15.56 20.38 -32.84
C ALA A 470 16.10 20.98 -31.53
N LYS A 471 17.44 21.08 -31.47
CA LYS A 471 18.20 21.73 -30.39
C LYS A 471 19.14 22.72 -31.04
N ALA A 472 19.14 23.98 -30.59
CA ALA A 472 20.06 25.00 -31.09
C ALA A 472 20.68 25.84 -29.98
N ILE A 473 21.85 26.40 -30.27
CA ILE A 473 22.51 27.46 -29.50
C ILE A 473 22.55 28.67 -30.43
N TYR A 474 21.89 29.76 -30.03
CA TYR A 474 21.99 31.04 -30.71
C TYR A 474 23.07 31.88 -30.02
N GLN A 475 24.25 31.97 -30.63
CA GLN A 475 25.39 32.73 -30.14
C GLN A 475 25.33 34.16 -30.69
N VAL A 476 25.26 35.16 -29.81
CA VAL A 476 25.36 36.57 -30.18
C VAL A 476 26.84 36.92 -30.34
N ALA A 477 27.29 37.15 -31.57
CA ALA A 477 28.65 37.59 -31.89
C ALA A 477 28.78 39.12 -31.83
N ALA A 478 29.94 39.62 -31.40
CA ALA A 478 30.25 41.05 -31.24
C ALA A 478 31.55 41.44 -31.98
N GLY A 479 32.22 40.47 -32.61
CA GLY A 479 33.40 40.69 -33.45
C GLY A 479 33.85 39.39 -34.13
N ASP A 480 34.87 39.49 -35.00
CA ASP A 480 35.41 38.36 -35.78
C ASP A 480 36.33 37.41 -34.96
N ASP A 481 36.73 37.80 -33.75
CA ASP A 481 37.63 37.05 -32.84
C ASP A 481 36.90 36.15 -31.82
N ASP A 482 35.60 35.89 -32.01
CA ASP A 482 34.82 35.08 -31.07
C ASP A 482 35.11 33.58 -31.24
N GLU A 483 35.62 32.94 -30.17
CA GLU A 483 35.83 31.49 -30.14
C GLU A 483 34.54 30.74 -30.52
N ALA A 484 34.67 29.86 -31.51
CA ALA A 484 33.56 29.07 -32.01
C ALA A 484 33.12 28.05 -30.94
N ILE A 485 31.84 28.09 -30.56
CA ILE A 485 31.26 27.01 -29.75
C ILE A 485 31.24 25.76 -30.63
N GLU A 486 32.00 24.73 -30.25
CA GLU A 486 32.04 23.45 -30.92
C GLU A 486 31.29 22.39 -30.10
N THR A 487 30.15 21.93 -30.60
CA THR A 487 29.36 20.89 -29.94
C THR A 487 28.52 20.09 -30.93
N ASN A 488 28.42 18.78 -30.69
CA ASN A 488 27.48 17.91 -31.40
C ASN A 488 26.12 17.80 -30.68
N ALA A 489 25.95 18.47 -29.53
CA ALA A 489 24.73 18.38 -28.73
C ALA A 489 23.58 19.24 -29.25
N ALA A 490 23.87 20.29 -30.02
CA ALA A 490 22.91 21.25 -30.57
C ALA A 490 23.51 21.96 -31.81
N LEU A 491 22.64 22.44 -32.69
CA LEU A 491 23.03 23.28 -33.84
C LEU A 491 23.54 24.64 -33.35
N VAL A 492 24.72 25.06 -33.78
CA VAL A 492 25.28 26.36 -33.40
C VAL A 492 24.91 27.40 -34.47
N LEU A 493 24.09 28.36 -34.08
CA LEU A 493 23.58 29.45 -34.92
C LEU A 493 24.28 30.76 -34.51
N ARG A 494 24.82 31.49 -35.47
CA ARG A 494 25.61 32.70 -35.20
C ARG A 494 24.81 33.95 -35.56
N GLY A 495 24.51 34.77 -34.56
CA GLY A 495 23.94 36.09 -34.74
C GLY A 495 25.02 37.16 -34.85
N ARG A 496 25.14 37.85 -35.99
CA ARG A 496 26.10 38.94 -36.19
C ARG A 496 25.58 40.28 -35.62
N GLY A 497 25.50 40.39 -34.31
CA GLY A 497 25.01 41.58 -33.61
C GLY A 497 23.49 41.73 -33.67
N GLU A 498 22.93 42.13 -34.82
CA GLU A 498 21.48 42.21 -35.02
C GLU A 498 20.87 40.85 -35.37
N PHE A 499 19.61 40.65 -35.01
CA PHE A 499 18.87 39.44 -35.38
C PHE A 499 18.43 39.54 -36.84
N ALA A 500 18.84 38.58 -37.68
CA ALA A 500 18.32 38.39 -39.02
C ALA A 500 17.61 37.02 -39.11
N PRO A 501 16.47 36.91 -39.82
CA PRO A 501 15.76 35.64 -40.02
C PRO A 501 16.63 34.48 -40.53
N GLU A 502 17.61 34.80 -41.38
CA GLU A 502 18.58 33.85 -41.95
C GLU A 502 19.37 33.09 -40.88
N HIS A 503 19.61 33.71 -39.72
CA HIS A 503 20.36 33.09 -38.62
C HIS A 503 19.63 31.89 -38.00
N LEU A 504 18.29 31.88 -38.03
CA LEU A 504 17.46 30.79 -37.50
C LEU A 504 16.99 29.79 -38.55
N GLN A 505 17.25 30.06 -39.83
CA GLN A 505 16.71 29.28 -40.92
C GLN A 505 17.07 27.78 -40.85
N PRO A 506 18.32 27.37 -40.54
CA PRO A 506 18.65 25.95 -40.39
C PRO A 506 17.87 25.23 -39.27
N PHE A 507 17.44 25.98 -38.25
CA PHE A 507 16.65 25.45 -37.14
C PHE A 507 15.17 25.35 -37.52
N VAL A 508 14.62 26.36 -38.20
CA VAL A 508 13.24 26.37 -38.70
C VAL A 508 13.02 25.28 -39.75
N GLU A 509 13.93 25.11 -40.70
CA GLU A 509 13.86 24.05 -41.72
C GLU A 509 13.79 22.65 -41.09
N ARG A 510 14.52 22.44 -39.98
CA ARG A 510 14.49 21.18 -39.24
C ARG A 510 13.19 20.97 -38.48
N LEU A 511 12.56 22.05 -38.01
CA LEU A 511 11.24 22.00 -37.38
C LEU A 511 10.14 21.67 -38.40
N ASP A 512 10.19 22.29 -39.58
CA ASP A 512 9.19 22.10 -40.63
C ASP A 512 9.29 20.71 -41.27
N ALA A 513 10.51 20.22 -41.53
CA ALA A 513 10.75 18.91 -42.14
C ALA A 513 10.22 17.73 -41.30
N LEU A 514 10.20 17.87 -39.97
CA LEU A 514 9.82 16.80 -39.03
C LEU A 514 8.41 16.98 -38.46
N SER A 515 7.83 18.18 -38.53
CA SER A 515 6.44 18.46 -38.13
C SER A 515 5.40 18.20 -39.23
N GLY A 516 5.83 17.85 -40.45
CA GLY A 516 4.94 17.62 -41.60
C GLY A 516 4.34 18.91 -42.18
N ARG A 517 4.83 20.08 -41.77
CA ARG A 517 4.44 21.38 -42.34
C ARG A 517 5.28 21.62 -43.59
N SER A 518 4.75 21.24 -44.76
CA SER A 518 5.37 21.60 -46.04
C SER A 518 5.34 23.12 -46.22
N VAL A 519 6.51 23.70 -46.52
CA VAL A 519 6.68 25.11 -46.90
C VAL A 519 5.79 25.38 -48.12
N LEU A 520 4.81 26.26 -47.97
CA LEU A 520 4.07 26.91 -49.06
C LEU A 520 4.39 28.40 -49.06
#